data_AF-A0A9D8LAH0-F1
#
_entry.id   AF-A0A9D8LAH0-F1
#
_cell.length_a   1.000
_cell.length_b   1.000
_cell.length_c   1.000
_cell.angle_alpha   90.00
_cell.angle_beta   90.00
_cell.angle_gamma   90.00
#
_symmetry.space_group_name_H-M   'P 1'
#
loop_
_entity.id
_entity.type
_entity.pdbx_description
1 polymer ?
#
loop_
_entity_poly.entity_id
_entity_poly.type
_entity_poly.pdbx_seq_one_letter_code
_entity_poly.pdbx_strand_id
1 'polypeptide(L)'
;SPQLIIPYSLATNDMRFTTASGFANGEEYFQMLKDSFDVLYAEGEACSPKMMSLGLHCRLVGMPGRFAGLQRFVDYVTSKDKVWIAKRIDIAEHWLRTHPYRKAAIVPSGLALDDFTQLFGNVFEHSEWVAERAHKREMGPVHDTPVGLHALMCQVFRAASEQERLGVLNAHPDLAGKLAAAKRLTAESESEQASAGLDALTDAERERFGLLNRQYVEKFGFPFIIAVRDNTKAQIMAAFEKRLANTREQEFATACRQVERIAELRIRSIME
;
A
#
# COMPACT_ATOMS: atom_id res chain seq x y z
N SER A 1 6.42 2.25 21.75
CA SER A 1 5.66 0.98 21.83
C SER A 1 4.53 1.00 20.82
N PRO A 2 4.21 -0.13 20.15
CA PRO A 2 3.05 -0.20 19.25
C PRO A 2 1.77 0.12 20.02
N GLN A 3 0.81 0.76 19.36
CA GLN A 3 -0.46 1.16 19.96
C GLN A 3 -1.62 0.56 19.15
N LEU A 4 -2.61 0.01 19.86
CA LEU A 4 -3.88 -0.37 19.26
C LEU A 4 -4.89 0.75 19.48
N ILE A 5 -5.37 1.35 18.39
CA ILE A 5 -6.41 2.38 18.44
C ILE A 5 -7.75 1.71 18.18
N ILE A 6 -8.64 1.75 19.18
CA ILE A 6 -10.01 1.24 19.06
C ILE A 6 -10.93 2.43 18.78
N PRO A 7 -11.68 2.45 17.66
CA PRO A 7 -12.55 3.58 17.35
C PRO A 7 -13.66 3.72 18.38
N TYR A 8 -14.04 4.97 18.66
CA TYR A 8 -15.02 5.34 19.67
C TYR A 8 -16.02 6.31 19.07
N SER A 9 -17.32 6.02 19.21
CA SER A 9 -18.40 6.88 18.71
C SER A 9 -19.06 7.68 19.84
N LEU A 10 -19.35 8.96 19.56
CA LEU A 10 -20.19 9.79 20.43
C LEU A 10 -21.69 9.61 20.16
N ALA A 11 -22.09 8.96 19.06
CA ALA A 11 -23.49 8.82 18.69
C ALA A 11 -24.28 7.97 19.71
N THR A 12 -23.67 6.89 20.19
CA THR A 12 -24.21 5.89 21.14
C THR A 12 -23.74 6.15 22.58
N ASN A 13 -23.13 7.31 22.84
CA ASN A 13 -22.59 7.69 24.15
C ASN A 13 -23.70 8.25 25.05
N ASP A 14 -23.76 7.80 26.29
CA ASP A 14 -24.75 8.21 27.29
C ASP A 14 -24.58 9.67 27.76
N MET A 15 -23.44 10.33 27.46
CA MET A 15 -23.28 11.78 27.65
C MET A 15 -24.37 12.59 26.96
N ARG A 16 -25.00 12.04 25.92
CA ARG A 16 -26.15 12.66 25.25
C ARG A 16 -27.33 12.88 26.18
N PHE A 17 -27.47 12.15 27.29
CA PHE A 17 -28.45 12.49 28.33
C PHE A 17 -28.29 13.88 28.95
N THR A 18 -27.16 14.54 28.72
CA THR A 18 -26.82 15.87 29.30
C THR A 18 -26.73 16.97 28.25
N THR A 19 -26.96 16.65 26.98
CA THR A 19 -26.92 17.63 25.87
C THR A 19 -28.33 18.01 25.44
N ALA A 20 -28.55 19.27 25.04
CA ALA A 20 -29.88 19.77 24.66
C ALA A 20 -30.58 18.97 23.53
N SER A 21 -29.81 18.41 22.59
CA SER A 21 -30.31 17.58 21.47
C SER A 21 -30.09 16.08 21.66
N GLY A 22 -29.85 15.64 22.90
CA GLY A 22 -29.62 14.24 23.21
C GLY A 22 -30.85 13.52 23.73
N PHE A 23 -30.65 12.42 24.46
CA PHE A 23 -31.73 11.54 24.87
C PHE A 23 -32.48 12.12 26.07
N ALA A 24 -33.80 12.17 26.00
CA ALA A 24 -34.63 12.59 27.13
C ALA A 24 -34.77 11.49 28.19
N ASN A 25 -34.77 10.21 27.77
CA ASN A 25 -35.06 9.07 28.65
C ASN A 25 -34.43 7.76 28.13
N GLY A 26 -34.57 6.68 28.91
CA GLY A 26 -34.02 5.36 28.55
C GLY A 26 -34.67 4.69 27.33
N GLU A 27 -35.87 5.09 26.91
CA GLU A 27 -36.52 4.57 25.69
C GLU A 27 -35.80 5.05 24.44
N GLU A 28 -35.60 6.36 24.33
CA GLU A 28 -34.88 6.95 23.20
C GLU A 28 -33.44 6.42 23.10
N TYR A 29 -32.79 6.22 24.25
CA TYR A 29 -31.46 5.63 24.27
C TYR A 29 -31.48 4.18 23.76
N PHE A 30 -32.40 3.35 24.27
CA PHE A 30 -32.58 1.97 23.79
C PHE A 30 -32.82 1.92 22.28
N GLN A 31 -33.76 2.72 21.77
CA GLN A 31 -34.11 2.72 20.36
C GLN A 31 -32.90 3.11 19.48
N MET A 32 -32.16 4.16 19.87
CA MET A 32 -30.95 4.56 19.16
C MET A 32 -29.88 3.46 19.15
N LEU A 33 -29.66 2.78 20.28
CA LEU A 33 -28.71 1.68 20.36
C LEU A 33 -29.15 0.50 19.49
N LYS A 34 -30.43 0.13 19.56
CA LYS A 34 -31.03 -0.96 18.78
C LYS A 34 -30.91 -0.72 17.28
N ASP A 35 -31.31 0.46 16.80
CA ASP A 35 -31.27 0.77 15.37
C ASP A 35 -29.82 0.82 14.86
N SER A 36 -28.90 1.39 15.65
CA SER A 36 -27.47 1.38 15.33
C SER A 36 -26.93 -0.05 15.23
N PHE A 37 -27.30 -0.92 16.18
CA PHE A 37 -26.90 -2.33 16.17
C PHE A 37 -27.48 -3.07 14.97
N ASP A 38 -28.77 -2.91 14.67
CA ASP A 38 -29.44 -3.66 13.60
C ASP A 38 -28.83 -3.36 12.22
N VAL A 39 -28.44 -2.11 11.97
CA VAL A 39 -27.69 -1.73 10.75
C VAL A 39 -26.34 -2.45 10.68
N LEU A 40 -25.55 -2.39 11.75
CA LEU A 40 -24.23 -3.02 11.80
C LEU A 40 -24.32 -4.55 11.75
N TYR A 41 -25.39 -5.12 12.31
CA TYR A 41 -25.66 -6.56 12.30
C TYR A 41 -26.00 -7.02 10.88
N ALA A 42 -26.84 -6.29 10.15
CA ALA A 42 -27.14 -6.58 8.74
C ALA A 42 -25.89 -6.49 7.84
N GLU A 43 -25.00 -5.52 8.08
CA GLU A 43 -23.69 -5.47 7.40
C GLU A 43 -22.81 -6.68 7.75
N GLY A 44 -22.85 -7.13 9.00
CA GLY A 44 -22.20 -8.35 9.46
C GLY A 44 -22.69 -9.61 8.74
N GLU A 45 -24.00 -9.75 8.55
CA GLU A 45 -24.62 -10.84 7.80
C GLU A 45 -24.19 -10.83 6.32
N ALA A 46 -23.92 -9.65 5.75
CA ALA A 46 -23.30 -9.47 4.43
C ALA A 46 -21.77 -9.70 4.42
N CYS A 47 -21.24 -10.49 5.36
CA CYS A 47 -19.82 -10.83 5.52
C CYS A 47 -18.90 -9.63 5.81
N SER A 48 -19.44 -8.56 6.41
CA SER A 48 -18.68 -7.38 6.82
C SER A 48 -18.84 -7.12 8.32
N PRO A 49 -18.22 -7.93 9.20
CA PRO A 49 -18.39 -7.80 10.65
C PRO A 49 -17.97 -6.42 11.14
N LYS A 50 -18.78 -5.83 12.02
CA LYS A 50 -18.58 -4.47 12.55
C LYS A 50 -18.45 -4.47 14.06
N MET A 51 -17.77 -3.44 14.57
CA MET A 51 -17.67 -3.17 16.01
C MET A 51 -18.56 -1.98 16.37
N MET A 52 -19.35 -2.13 17.44
CA MET A 52 -20.12 -1.05 18.05
C MET A 52 -19.54 -0.74 19.44
N SER A 53 -19.24 0.53 19.70
CA SER A 53 -18.79 0.99 21.02
C SER A 53 -19.94 1.64 21.79
N LEU A 54 -20.08 1.32 23.08
CA LEU A 54 -20.96 2.05 24.00
C LEU A 54 -20.12 2.94 24.92
N GLY A 55 -20.36 4.25 24.85
CA GLY A 55 -19.79 5.21 25.79
C GLY A 55 -20.66 5.32 27.03
N LEU A 56 -20.20 4.82 28.18
CA LEU A 56 -21.00 4.76 29.41
C LEU A 56 -20.31 5.50 30.56
N HIS A 57 -21.10 6.24 31.33
CA HIS A 57 -20.69 6.92 32.55
C HIS A 57 -21.63 6.50 33.68
N CYS A 58 -21.09 5.92 34.77
CA CYS A 58 -21.90 5.40 35.88
C CYS A 58 -22.87 6.45 36.45
N ARG A 59 -22.46 7.73 36.50
CA ARG A 59 -23.29 8.84 36.97
C ARG A 59 -24.48 9.18 36.06
N LEU A 60 -24.46 8.76 34.79
CA LEU A 60 -25.49 9.07 33.80
C LEU A 60 -26.39 7.87 33.56
N VAL A 61 -25.86 6.81 32.93
CA VAL A 61 -26.66 5.60 32.63
C VAL A 61 -27.06 4.84 33.90
N GLY A 62 -26.33 5.00 35.01
CA GLY A 62 -26.65 4.34 36.28
C GLY A 62 -27.89 4.89 36.99
N MET A 63 -28.48 6.00 36.52
CA MET A 63 -29.78 6.47 37.04
C MET A 63 -30.88 5.45 36.68
N PRO A 64 -31.77 5.03 37.61
CA PRO A 64 -32.70 3.93 37.38
C PRO A 64 -33.53 4.02 36.09
N GLY A 65 -34.07 5.20 35.77
CA GLY A 65 -34.86 5.40 34.55
C GLY A 65 -34.07 5.34 33.24
N ARG A 66 -32.75 5.56 33.28
CA ARG A 66 -31.84 5.46 32.12
C ARG A 66 -31.26 4.05 32.01
N PHE A 67 -30.92 3.44 33.14
CA PHE A 67 -30.41 2.07 33.22
C PHE A 67 -31.36 1.07 32.57
N ALA A 68 -32.67 1.21 32.77
CA ALA A 68 -33.68 0.36 32.13
C ALA A 68 -33.57 0.33 30.60
N GLY A 69 -33.15 1.42 29.96
CA GLY A 69 -32.87 1.47 28.52
C GLY A 69 -31.67 0.62 28.13
N LEU A 70 -30.56 0.74 28.87
CA LEU A 70 -29.35 -0.05 28.64
C LEU A 70 -29.60 -1.55 28.88
N GLN A 71 -30.32 -1.91 29.95
CA GLN A 71 -30.64 -3.29 30.26
C GLN A 71 -31.39 -3.96 29.09
N ARG A 72 -32.44 -3.31 28.58
CA ARG A 72 -33.20 -3.80 27.42
C ARG A 72 -32.32 -3.97 26.18
N PHE A 73 -31.37 -3.07 25.96
CA PHE A 73 -30.43 -3.20 24.85
C PHE A 73 -29.52 -4.42 25.01
N VAL A 74 -28.96 -4.64 26.21
CA VAL A 74 -28.13 -5.80 26.50
C VAL A 74 -28.92 -7.11 26.32
N ASP A 75 -30.16 -7.15 26.82
CA ASP A 75 -31.06 -8.29 26.65
C ASP A 75 -31.32 -8.55 25.15
N TYR A 76 -31.57 -7.48 24.38
CA TYR A 76 -31.80 -7.56 22.93
C TYR A 76 -30.58 -8.12 22.18
N VAL A 77 -29.38 -7.58 22.38
CA VAL A 77 -28.20 -8.04 21.64
C VAL A 77 -27.75 -9.45 22.06
N THR A 78 -28.01 -9.84 23.31
CA THR A 78 -27.73 -11.20 23.79
C THR A 78 -28.64 -12.24 23.14
N SER A 79 -29.81 -11.82 22.65
CA SER A 79 -30.72 -12.70 21.89
C SER A 79 -30.27 -12.98 20.45
N LYS A 80 -29.25 -12.28 19.95
CA LYS A 80 -28.75 -12.38 18.57
C LYS A 80 -27.57 -13.34 18.49
N ASP A 81 -27.48 -14.11 17.40
CA ASP A 81 -26.37 -15.02 17.16
C ASP A 81 -25.10 -14.24 16.79
N LYS A 82 -23.92 -14.82 17.04
CA LYS A 82 -22.59 -14.28 16.65
C LYS A 82 -22.29 -12.86 17.14
N VAL A 83 -22.90 -12.44 18.26
CA VAL A 83 -22.56 -11.19 18.93
C VAL A 83 -21.52 -11.45 20.02
N TRP A 84 -20.38 -10.76 19.93
CA TRP A 84 -19.36 -10.78 20.98
C TRP A 84 -19.47 -9.51 21.84
N ILE A 85 -19.95 -9.68 23.08
CA ILE A 85 -19.93 -8.62 24.09
C ILE A 85 -18.55 -8.64 24.76
N ALA A 86 -17.75 -7.60 24.49
CA ALA A 86 -16.35 -7.54 24.88
C ALA A 86 -16.04 -6.31 25.74
N LYS A 87 -15.19 -6.47 26.76
CA LYS A 87 -14.47 -5.35 27.37
C LYS A 87 -13.36 -4.89 26.42
N ARG A 88 -12.88 -3.66 26.59
CA ARG A 88 -11.76 -3.13 25.80
C ARG A 88 -10.50 -4.01 25.90
N ILE A 89 -10.25 -4.61 27.08
CA ILE A 89 -9.12 -5.51 27.29
C ILE A 89 -9.26 -6.82 26.48
N ASP A 90 -10.46 -7.37 26.38
CA ASP A 90 -10.71 -8.61 25.63
C ASP A 90 -10.45 -8.39 24.12
N ILE A 91 -10.82 -7.22 23.60
CA ILE A 91 -10.50 -6.80 22.22
C ILE A 91 -8.99 -6.71 22.01
N ALA A 92 -8.28 -6.06 22.94
CA ALA A 92 -6.83 -5.91 22.85
C ALA A 92 -6.10 -7.25 22.88
N GLU A 93 -6.49 -8.16 23.78
CA GLU A 93 -5.93 -9.50 23.88
C GLU A 93 -6.23 -10.36 22.65
N HIS A 94 -7.45 -10.26 22.10
CA HIS A 94 -7.81 -10.92 20.85
C HIS A 94 -6.91 -10.43 19.71
N TRP A 95 -6.75 -9.11 19.55
CA TRP A 95 -5.88 -8.54 18.51
C TRP A 95 -4.42 -8.94 18.66
N LEU A 96 -3.88 -8.94 19.88
CA LEU A 96 -2.51 -9.40 20.11
C LEU A 96 -2.31 -10.86 19.69
N ARG A 97 -3.33 -11.72 19.90
CA ARG A 97 -3.27 -13.14 19.57
C ARG A 97 -3.47 -13.41 18.08
N THR A 98 -4.42 -12.74 17.43
CA THR A 98 -4.80 -13.03 16.03
C THR A 98 -4.09 -12.15 15.01
N HIS A 99 -3.67 -10.96 15.43
CA HIS A 99 -2.97 -9.97 14.60
C HIS A 99 -1.71 -9.48 15.34
N PRO A 100 -0.78 -10.38 15.72
CA PRO A 100 0.40 -10.01 16.46
C PRO A 100 1.20 -8.97 15.69
N TYR A 101 1.57 -7.88 16.37
CA TYR A 101 2.42 -6.86 15.77
C TYR A 101 3.76 -7.47 15.37
N ARG A 102 4.08 -7.38 14.07
CA ARG A 102 5.38 -7.73 13.53
C ARG A 102 6.17 -6.44 13.36
N LYS A 103 7.26 -6.32 14.10
CA LYS A 103 8.20 -5.22 13.91
C LYS A 103 8.78 -5.31 12.50
N ALA A 104 8.79 -4.19 11.77
CA ALA A 104 9.45 -4.14 10.48
C ALA A 104 10.93 -4.51 10.64
N ALA A 105 11.42 -5.41 9.79
CA ALA A 105 12.83 -5.80 9.79
C ALA A 105 13.73 -4.62 9.41
N ILE A 106 13.25 -3.79 8.48
CA ILE A 106 13.93 -2.60 7.99
C ILE A 106 13.06 -1.38 8.33
N VAL A 107 13.69 -0.37 8.94
CA VAL A 107 13.06 0.92 9.28
C VAL A 107 13.85 2.01 8.54
N PRO A 108 13.52 2.29 7.27
CA PRO A 108 14.24 3.23 6.41
C PRO A 108 14.54 4.58 7.07
N SER A 109 13.60 5.14 7.82
CA SER A 109 13.75 6.43 8.51
C SER A 109 14.80 6.43 9.62
N GLY A 110 15.17 5.24 10.12
CA GLY A 110 16.18 5.06 11.17
C GLY A 110 17.55 4.61 10.66
N LEU A 111 17.73 4.42 9.36
CA LEU A 111 19.01 3.99 8.79
C LEU A 111 19.99 5.16 8.64
N ALA A 112 21.27 4.89 8.85
CA ALA A 112 22.33 5.81 8.42
C ALA A 112 22.37 5.89 6.88
N LEU A 113 22.95 6.95 6.33
CA LEU A 113 22.99 7.17 4.87
C LEU A 113 23.65 5.98 4.13
N ASP A 114 24.76 5.47 4.67
CA ASP A 114 25.51 4.37 4.03
C ASP A 114 24.67 3.08 3.97
N ASP A 115 24.02 2.70 5.09
CA ASP A 115 23.13 1.53 5.16
C ASP A 115 21.91 1.70 4.25
N PHE A 116 21.35 2.91 4.20
CA PHE A 116 20.21 3.23 3.36
C PHE A 116 20.56 3.12 1.88
N THR A 117 21.70 3.69 1.46
CA THR A 117 22.17 3.62 0.07
C THR A 117 22.58 2.20 -0.30
N GLN A 118 23.16 1.42 0.62
CA GLN A 118 23.47 0.01 0.37
C GLN A 118 22.20 -0.80 0.08
N LEU A 119 21.09 -0.54 0.79
CA LEU A 119 19.83 -1.26 0.60
C LEU A 119 19.01 -0.73 -0.58
N PHE A 120 18.90 0.59 -0.72
CA PHE A 120 17.95 1.24 -1.63
C PHE A 120 18.60 1.98 -2.81
N GLY A 121 19.94 2.04 -2.88
CA GLY A 121 20.68 2.78 -3.90
C GLY A 121 20.41 2.29 -5.33
N ASN A 122 20.15 0.99 -5.50
CA ASN A 122 19.86 0.39 -6.81
C ASN A 122 18.35 0.21 -7.09
N VAL A 123 17.47 0.80 -6.27
CA VAL A 123 16.02 0.81 -6.55
C VAL A 123 15.73 1.50 -7.88
N PHE A 124 16.45 2.59 -8.16
CA PHE A 124 16.55 3.17 -9.48
C PHE A 124 17.89 2.72 -10.08
N GLU A 125 17.84 2.02 -11.20
CA GLU A 125 19.00 1.35 -11.79
C GLU A 125 20.20 2.31 -11.94
N HIS A 126 21.35 1.94 -11.36
CA HIS A 126 22.60 2.72 -11.35
C HIS A 126 22.41 4.22 -11.00
N SER A 127 21.42 4.52 -10.15
CA SER A 127 20.98 5.89 -9.86
C SER A 127 20.88 6.14 -8.35
N GLU A 128 21.97 5.86 -7.63
CA GLU A 128 22.09 5.97 -6.16
C GLU A 128 21.71 7.37 -5.64
N TRP A 129 21.92 8.40 -6.45
CA TRP A 129 21.56 9.79 -6.12
C TRP A 129 20.08 9.94 -5.73
N VAL A 130 19.18 9.09 -6.24
CA VAL A 130 17.75 9.12 -5.86
C VAL A 130 17.60 8.72 -4.39
N ALA A 131 18.29 7.66 -3.96
CA ALA A 131 18.29 7.21 -2.58
C ALA A 131 18.97 8.24 -1.66
N GLU A 132 20.13 8.76 -2.06
CA GLU A 132 20.83 9.79 -1.28
C GLU A 132 19.98 11.05 -1.06
N ARG A 133 19.30 11.53 -2.11
CA ARG A 133 18.42 12.71 -2.01
C ARG A 133 17.15 12.41 -1.23
N ALA A 134 16.63 11.17 -1.29
CA ALA A 134 15.50 10.77 -0.46
C ALA A 134 15.88 10.73 1.02
N HIS A 135 17.06 10.20 1.36
CA HIS A 135 17.57 10.16 2.73
C HIS A 135 17.80 11.55 3.33
N LYS A 136 18.29 12.50 2.52
CA LYS A 136 18.48 13.90 2.92
C LYS A 136 17.17 14.67 3.16
N ARG A 137 16.02 14.14 2.74
CA ARG A 137 14.71 14.71 3.09
C ARG A 137 14.30 14.25 4.49
N GLU A 138 13.36 14.98 5.10
CA GLU A 138 12.81 14.55 6.39
C GLU A 138 12.05 13.23 6.22
N MET A 139 12.64 12.16 6.77
CA MET A 139 11.99 10.86 6.86
C MET A 139 11.33 10.67 8.23
N GLY A 140 10.32 9.81 8.28
CA GLY A 140 9.59 9.51 9.50
C GLY A 140 8.73 8.26 9.31
N PRO A 141 7.89 7.91 10.29
CA PRO A 141 7.17 6.63 10.32
C PRO A 141 6.32 6.33 9.07
N VAL A 142 5.85 7.35 8.35
CA VAL A 142 5.12 7.18 7.08
C VAL A 142 5.98 6.51 6.00
N HIS A 143 7.29 6.76 6.00
CA HIS A 143 8.25 6.22 5.04
C HIS A 143 8.78 4.84 5.44
N ASP A 144 8.45 4.33 6.64
CA ASP A 144 8.84 2.99 7.09
C ASP A 144 7.94 1.88 6.53
N THR A 145 7.34 2.14 5.37
CA THR A 145 6.50 1.21 4.62
C THR A 145 6.93 1.22 3.17
N PRO A 146 6.77 0.10 2.42
CA PRO A 146 7.13 0.07 1.01
C PRO A 146 6.46 1.18 0.20
N VAL A 147 5.19 1.47 0.49
CA VAL A 147 4.40 2.53 -0.17
C VAL A 147 4.96 3.92 0.17
N GLY A 148 5.26 4.17 1.43
CA GLY A 148 5.78 5.47 1.87
C GLY A 148 7.16 5.77 1.31
N LEU A 149 8.08 4.81 1.37
CA LEU A 149 9.42 4.96 0.82
C LEU A 149 9.38 5.14 -0.70
N HIS A 150 8.57 4.34 -1.41
CA HIS A 150 8.34 4.48 -2.84
C HIS A 150 7.86 5.90 -3.20
N ALA A 151 6.85 6.40 -2.49
CA ALA A 151 6.32 7.73 -2.72
C ALA A 151 7.40 8.81 -2.55
N LEU A 152 8.23 8.72 -1.51
CA LEU A 152 9.34 9.64 -1.26
C LEU A 152 10.37 9.62 -2.39
N MET A 153 10.82 8.43 -2.81
CA MET A 153 11.81 8.30 -3.88
C MET A 153 11.25 8.75 -5.24
N CYS A 154 9.97 8.47 -5.53
CA CYS A 154 9.30 9.00 -6.72
C CYS A 154 9.20 10.54 -6.69
N GLN A 155 8.96 11.16 -5.54
CA GLN A 155 8.97 12.62 -5.43
C GLN A 155 10.35 13.20 -5.76
N VAL A 156 11.43 12.55 -5.29
CA VAL A 156 12.81 12.93 -5.64
C VAL A 156 13.04 12.79 -7.15
N PHE A 157 12.66 11.65 -7.73
CA PHE A 157 12.83 11.39 -9.15
C PHE A 157 12.06 12.37 -10.04
N ARG A 158 10.79 12.66 -9.70
CA ARG A 158 9.95 13.61 -10.45
C ARG A 158 10.42 15.05 -10.35
N ALA A 159 11.04 15.43 -9.23
CA ALA A 159 11.60 16.76 -9.02
C ALA A 159 12.97 16.97 -9.69
N ALA A 160 13.61 15.90 -10.16
CA ALA A 160 14.89 15.99 -10.85
C ALA A 160 14.74 16.59 -12.26
N SER A 161 15.85 17.10 -12.78
CA SER A 161 15.90 17.64 -14.14
C SER A 161 15.55 16.57 -15.19
N GLU A 162 15.16 17.00 -16.38
CA GLU A 162 14.94 16.08 -17.50
C GLU A 162 16.20 15.27 -17.82
N GLN A 163 17.39 15.89 -17.74
CA GLN A 163 18.66 15.22 -18.00
C GLN A 163 18.95 14.11 -16.97
N GLU A 164 18.72 14.35 -15.69
CA GLU A 164 18.88 13.34 -14.65
C GLU A 164 17.90 12.19 -14.83
N ARG A 165 16.62 12.50 -15.10
CA ARG A 165 15.60 11.48 -15.37
C ARG A 165 15.93 10.66 -16.61
N LEU A 166 16.39 11.29 -17.68
CA LEU A 166 16.88 10.60 -18.88
C LEU A 166 18.10 9.73 -18.58
N GLY A 167 19.00 10.19 -17.71
CA GLY A 167 20.12 9.41 -17.20
C GLY A 167 19.67 8.10 -16.55
N VAL A 168 18.63 8.16 -15.70
CA VAL A 168 18.01 6.97 -15.12
C VAL A 168 17.43 6.06 -16.21
N LEU A 169 16.71 6.60 -17.19
CA LEU A 169 16.15 5.78 -18.28
C LEU A 169 17.27 5.07 -19.07
N ASN A 170 18.37 5.76 -19.37
CA ASN A 170 19.50 5.20 -20.10
C ASN A 170 20.33 4.20 -19.30
N ALA A 171 20.31 4.30 -17.97
CA ALA A 171 20.93 3.32 -17.08
C ALA A 171 20.21 1.97 -17.09
N HIS A 172 18.92 1.93 -17.50
CA HIS A 172 18.19 0.67 -17.60
C HIS A 172 18.72 -0.15 -18.78
N PRO A 173 19.20 -1.39 -18.54
CA PRO A 173 19.72 -2.20 -19.63
C PRO A 173 18.59 -2.59 -20.58
N ASP A 174 18.90 -2.62 -21.87
CA ASP A 174 17.92 -3.00 -22.89
C ASP A 174 17.37 -4.41 -22.63
N LEU A 175 16.07 -4.61 -22.83
CA LEU A 175 15.37 -5.88 -22.61
C LEU A 175 16.04 -7.02 -23.41
N ALA A 176 16.42 -6.76 -24.67
CA ALA A 176 17.13 -7.71 -25.54
C ALA A 176 18.60 -7.93 -25.10
N GLY A 177 19.26 -6.89 -24.57
CA GLY A 177 20.58 -7.00 -23.97
C GLY A 177 20.58 -7.85 -22.70
N LYS A 178 19.56 -7.70 -21.83
CA LYS A 178 19.36 -8.55 -20.64
C LYS A 178 19.05 -10.00 -21.01
N LEU A 179 18.25 -10.22 -22.06
CA LEU A 179 17.95 -11.54 -22.61
C LEU A 179 19.20 -12.29 -23.11
N ALA A 180 20.17 -11.57 -23.71
CA ALA A 180 21.44 -12.13 -24.14
C ALA A 180 22.45 -12.26 -22.98
N ALA A 181 22.36 -11.37 -21.99
CA ALA A 181 23.26 -11.29 -20.83
C ALA A 181 22.75 -12.02 -19.58
N ALA A 182 21.66 -12.80 -19.65
CA ALA A 182 21.11 -13.61 -18.56
C ALA A 182 22.08 -14.65 -17.94
N LYS A 183 23.35 -14.63 -18.33
CA LYS A 183 24.47 -15.33 -17.67
C LYS A 183 25.37 -14.41 -16.81
N ARG A 184 25.11 -13.10 -16.73
CA ARG A 184 26.01 -12.07 -16.16
C ARG A 184 25.28 -10.87 -15.50
N LEU A 185 24.02 -11.01 -15.07
CA LEU A 185 23.27 -9.89 -14.49
C LEU A 185 23.38 -9.87 -12.95
N THR A 186 23.08 -8.72 -12.34
CA THR A 186 22.92 -8.59 -10.89
C THR A 186 21.70 -9.41 -10.42
N ALA A 187 21.72 -9.87 -9.17
CA ALA A 187 20.72 -10.79 -8.63
C ALA A 187 19.27 -10.26 -8.77
N GLU A 188 19.07 -8.95 -8.68
CA GLU A 188 17.75 -8.32 -8.80
C GLU A 188 17.22 -8.37 -10.25
N SER A 189 18.09 -8.18 -11.24
CA SER A 189 17.72 -8.22 -12.67
C SER A 189 17.40 -9.64 -13.16
N GLU A 190 18.01 -10.68 -12.59
CA GLU A 190 17.72 -12.09 -12.94
C GLU A 190 16.33 -12.53 -12.46
N SER A 191 15.96 -12.16 -11.23
CA SER A 191 14.64 -12.46 -10.65
C SER A 191 13.49 -11.75 -11.37
N GLU A 192 13.72 -10.53 -11.88
CA GLU A 192 12.71 -9.77 -12.61
C GLU A 192 12.30 -10.43 -13.93
N GLN A 193 13.20 -11.09 -14.65
CA GLN A 193 12.93 -11.61 -16.00
C GLN A 193 12.40 -13.04 -16.05
N ALA A 194 12.81 -13.90 -15.11
CA ALA A 194 12.28 -15.27 -15.01
C ALA A 194 10.74 -15.29 -14.89
N SER A 195 10.16 -14.25 -14.29
CA SER A 195 8.71 -14.14 -14.08
C SER A 195 7.87 -13.94 -15.36
N ALA A 196 8.45 -13.43 -16.45
CA ALA A 196 7.70 -13.15 -17.70
C ALA A 196 7.91 -14.17 -18.82
N GLY A 197 8.68 -15.24 -18.57
CA GLY A 197 8.98 -16.27 -19.58
C GLY A 197 9.82 -15.76 -20.75
N LEU A 198 10.63 -14.73 -20.51
CA LEU A 198 11.52 -14.12 -21.51
C LEU A 198 12.79 -14.98 -21.73
N ASP A 199 13.12 -15.87 -20.80
CA ASP A 199 14.16 -16.89 -20.90
C ASP A 199 13.91 -17.97 -21.98
N ALA A 200 12.67 -18.11 -22.44
CA ALA A 200 12.24 -19.11 -23.43
C ALA A 200 11.81 -18.51 -24.79
N LEU A 201 12.47 -17.45 -25.25
CA LEU A 201 12.18 -16.86 -26.57
C LEU A 201 12.71 -17.72 -27.73
N THR A 202 11.87 -17.90 -28.75
CA THR A 202 12.28 -18.44 -30.05
C THR A 202 13.22 -17.46 -30.76
N ASP A 203 14.01 -17.94 -31.73
CA ASP A 203 14.93 -17.10 -32.49
C ASP A 203 14.19 -15.96 -33.24
N ALA A 204 13.04 -16.27 -33.84
CA ALA A 204 12.20 -15.28 -34.52
C ALA A 204 11.66 -14.20 -33.57
N GLU A 205 11.27 -14.58 -32.34
CA GLU A 205 10.85 -13.61 -31.33
C GLU A 205 12.02 -12.74 -30.89
N ARG A 206 13.21 -13.32 -30.70
CA ARG A 206 14.41 -12.60 -30.30
C ARG A 206 14.84 -11.57 -31.37
N GLU A 207 14.75 -11.94 -32.64
CA GLU A 207 15.00 -11.02 -33.76
C GLU A 207 13.99 -9.88 -33.79
N ARG A 208 12.69 -10.18 -33.60
CA ARG A 208 11.62 -9.17 -33.54
C ARG A 208 11.81 -8.21 -32.36
N PHE A 209 12.13 -8.71 -31.17
CA PHE A 209 12.48 -7.87 -30.01
C PHE A 209 13.69 -6.97 -30.31
N GLY A 210 14.74 -7.53 -30.91
CA GLY A 210 15.91 -6.77 -31.31
C GLY A 210 15.60 -5.65 -32.31
N LEU A 211 14.73 -5.91 -33.30
CA LEU A 211 14.29 -4.90 -34.26
C LEU A 211 13.49 -3.78 -33.58
N LEU A 212 12.50 -4.14 -32.77
CA LEU A 212 11.64 -3.18 -32.06
C LEU A 212 12.45 -2.31 -31.09
N ASN A 213 13.43 -2.89 -30.41
CA ASN A 213 14.34 -2.13 -29.54
C ASN A 213 15.19 -1.12 -30.31
N ARG A 214 15.78 -1.52 -31.44
CA ARG A 214 16.55 -0.58 -32.27
C ARG A 214 15.68 0.58 -32.74
N GLN A 215 14.47 0.30 -33.25
CA GLN A 215 13.53 1.33 -33.68
C GLN A 215 13.11 2.26 -32.52
N TYR A 216 12.88 1.68 -31.34
CA TYR A 216 12.49 2.43 -30.15
C TYR A 216 13.61 3.38 -29.70
N VAL A 217 14.85 2.87 -29.59
CA VAL A 217 16.02 3.67 -29.20
C VAL A 217 16.35 4.73 -30.25
N GLU A 218 16.25 4.42 -31.54
CA GLU A 218 16.46 5.40 -32.62
C GLU A 218 15.43 6.54 -32.54
N LYS A 219 14.15 6.22 -32.28
CA LYS A 219 13.08 7.22 -32.19
C LYS A 219 13.14 8.05 -30.90
N PHE A 220 13.35 7.39 -29.76
CA PHE A 220 13.18 8.01 -28.44
C PHE A 220 14.49 8.23 -27.69
N GLY A 221 15.63 7.76 -28.17
CA GLY A 221 16.95 8.04 -27.57
C GLY A 221 17.13 7.50 -26.15
N PHE A 222 16.28 6.55 -25.72
CA PHE A 222 16.42 5.79 -24.48
C PHE A 222 15.84 4.38 -24.64
N PRO A 223 16.25 3.39 -23.82
CA PRO A 223 15.78 2.01 -23.90
C PRO A 223 14.27 1.86 -23.65
N PHE A 224 13.68 0.78 -24.18
CA PHE A 224 12.30 0.42 -23.82
C PHE A 224 12.26 -0.15 -22.40
N ILE A 225 11.49 0.52 -21.53
CA ILE A 225 11.38 0.15 -20.12
C ILE A 225 9.94 -0.26 -19.84
N ILE A 226 9.76 -1.42 -19.20
CA ILE A 226 8.48 -1.94 -18.72
C ILE A 226 8.70 -2.77 -17.46
N ALA A 227 7.76 -2.71 -16.51
CA ALA A 227 7.78 -3.56 -15.33
C ALA A 227 7.47 -5.02 -15.70
N VAL A 228 8.52 -5.80 -15.94
CA VAL A 228 8.42 -7.18 -16.45
C VAL A 228 7.59 -8.08 -15.52
N ARG A 229 7.71 -7.93 -14.20
CA ARG A 229 6.92 -8.70 -13.22
C ARG A 229 5.39 -8.50 -13.32
N ASP A 230 4.95 -7.39 -13.91
CA ASP A 230 3.51 -7.11 -14.13
C ASP A 230 3.02 -7.55 -15.51
N ASN A 231 3.90 -8.02 -16.40
CA ASN A 231 3.59 -8.21 -17.82
C ASN A 231 4.05 -9.56 -18.36
N THR A 232 3.16 -10.22 -19.08
CA THR A 232 3.49 -11.38 -19.91
C THR A 232 4.22 -10.96 -21.18
N LYS A 233 4.94 -11.89 -21.81
CA LYS A 233 5.58 -11.70 -23.13
C LYS A 233 4.63 -11.04 -24.17
N ALA A 234 3.38 -11.52 -24.26
CA ALA A 234 2.41 -10.99 -25.22
C ALA A 234 2.03 -9.52 -24.91
N GLN A 235 1.88 -9.17 -23.63
CA GLN A 235 1.62 -7.80 -23.21
C GLN A 235 2.80 -6.87 -23.48
N ILE A 236 4.03 -7.34 -23.29
CA ILE A 236 5.24 -6.58 -23.62
C ILE A 236 5.28 -6.27 -25.12
N MET A 237 5.00 -7.26 -25.98
CA MET A 237 4.95 -7.07 -27.43
C MET A 237 3.88 -6.06 -27.85
N ALA A 238 2.66 -6.19 -27.32
CA ALA A 238 1.59 -5.23 -27.58
C ALA A 238 1.94 -3.82 -27.07
N ALA A 239 2.65 -3.73 -25.94
CA ALA A 239 3.11 -2.46 -25.40
C ALA A 239 4.16 -1.80 -26.31
N PHE A 240 5.10 -2.55 -26.89
CA PHE A 240 6.06 -2.03 -27.88
C PHE A 240 5.34 -1.38 -29.05
N GLU A 241 4.43 -2.11 -29.70
CA GLU A 241 3.73 -1.65 -30.90
C GLU A 241 2.90 -0.40 -30.61
N LYS A 242 2.18 -0.39 -29.49
CA LYS A 242 1.41 0.78 -29.05
C LYS A 242 2.31 1.98 -28.75
N ARG A 243 3.42 1.76 -28.03
CA ARG A 243 4.31 2.85 -27.56
C ARG A 243 5.17 3.43 -28.67
N LEU A 244 5.50 2.65 -29.70
CA LEU A 244 6.16 3.18 -30.91
C LEU A 244 5.33 4.24 -31.64
N ALA A 245 4.00 4.28 -31.43
CA ALA A 245 3.15 5.33 -31.99
C ALA A 245 3.18 6.65 -31.18
N ASN A 246 3.73 6.66 -29.96
CA ASN A 246 3.75 7.84 -29.10
C ASN A 246 4.68 8.95 -29.63
N THR A 247 4.43 10.20 -29.18
CA THR A 247 5.43 11.27 -29.26
C THR A 247 6.54 11.04 -28.24
N ARG A 248 7.67 11.73 -28.40
CA ARG A 248 8.81 11.63 -27.48
C ARG A 248 8.41 12.00 -26.04
N GLU A 249 7.61 13.05 -25.87
CA GLU A 249 7.18 13.56 -24.57
C GLU A 249 6.24 12.57 -23.87
N GLN A 250 5.27 12.02 -24.62
CA GLN A 250 4.36 10.99 -24.13
C GLN A 250 5.12 9.73 -23.70
N GLU A 251 6.11 9.35 -24.49
CA GLU A 251 6.91 8.16 -24.22
C GLU A 251 7.85 8.36 -23.04
N PHE A 252 8.48 9.53 -22.93
CA PHE A 252 9.31 9.87 -21.78
C PHE A 252 8.52 9.80 -20.47
N ALA A 253 7.30 10.36 -20.45
CA ALA A 253 6.42 10.26 -19.30
C ALA A 253 5.99 8.82 -19.01
N THR A 254 5.80 8.00 -20.04
CA THR A 254 5.44 6.58 -19.91
C THR A 254 6.60 5.77 -19.35
N ALA A 255 7.81 5.94 -19.86
CA ALA A 255 9.02 5.30 -19.36
C ALA A 255 9.30 5.68 -17.91
N CYS A 256 9.17 6.96 -17.53
CA CYS A 256 9.27 7.39 -16.14
C CYS A 256 8.30 6.64 -15.22
N ARG A 257 7.02 6.48 -15.62
CA ARG A 257 6.04 5.71 -14.83
C ARG A 257 6.42 4.23 -14.71
N GLN A 258 7.01 3.64 -15.74
CA GLN A 258 7.48 2.26 -15.69
C GLN A 258 8.67 2.09 -14.73
N VAL A 259 9.61 3.04 -14.73
CA VAL A 259 10.72 3.07 -13.75
C VAL A 259 10.16 3.19 -12.32
N GLU A 260 9.21 4.09 -12.09
CA GLU A 260 8.57 4.22 -10.78
C GLU A 260 7.87 2.92 -10.34
N ARG A 261 7.24 2.19 -11.27
CA ARG A 261 6.62 0.89 -10.96
C ARG A 261 7.65 -0.19 -10.64
N ILE A 262 8.76 -0.25 -11.37
CA ILE A 262 9.89 -1.15 -11.07
C ILE A 262 10.46 -0.83 -9.69
N ALA A 263 10.65 0.44 -9.36
CA ALA A 263 11.11 0.89 -8.05
C ALA A 263 10.20 0.41 -6.92
N GLU A 264 8.87 0.46 -7.09
CA GLU A 264 7.91 -0.06 -6.11
C GLU A 264 8.12 -1.56 -5.84
N LEU A 265 8.26 -2.35 -6.90
CA LEU A 265 8.45 -3.79 -6.82
C LEU A 265 9.77 -4.16 -6.14
N ARG A 266 10.84 -3.40 -6.41
CA ARG A 266 12.15 -3.56 -5.75
C ARG A 266 12.07 -3.23 -4.26
N ILE A 267 11.48 -2.10 -3.90
CA ILE A 267 11.32 -1.69 -2.49
C ILE A 267 10.53 -2.75 -1.71
N ARG A 268 9.42 -3.25 -2.28
CA ARG A 268 8.64 -4.34 -1.67
C ARG A 268 9.50 -5.58 -1.45
N SER A 269 10.24 -6.01 -2.46
CA SER A 269 11.13 -7.17 -2.37
C SER A 269 12.25 -7.03 -1.33
N ILE A 270 12.70 -5.81 -1.02
CA ILE A 270 13.72 -5.54 0.01
C ILE A 270 13.12 -5.55 1.41
N MET A 271 11.87 -5.07 1.56
CA MET A 271 11.22 -4.83 2.86
C MET A 271 10.27 -5.94 3.31
N GLU A 272 9.91 -6.88 2.43
CA GLU A 272 9.11 -8.10 2.73
C GLU A 272 9.98 -9.25 3.25
#